data_AF-A0A2V3IBD2-F1
#
_entry.id   AF-A0A2V3IBD2-F1
#
_cell.length_a   1.000
_cell.length_b   1.000
_cell.length_c   1.000
_cell.angle_alpha   90.00
_cell.angle_beta   90.00
_cell.angle_gamma   90.00
#
_symmetry.space_group_name_H-M   'P 1'
#
loop_
_entity.id
_entity.type
_entity.pdbx_description
1 polymer ?
#
loop_
_entity_poly.entity_id
_entity_poly.type
_entity_poly.pdbx_seq_one_letter_code
_entity_poly.pdbx_strand_id
1 'polypeptide(L)'
;MTRRNNANATQNENSIVQLHSDQDIIDYLSCASPATKEKLREEAQISRKPITERHVRSLVISEMETNKKEMENKIADGIENFSTSILAFIEVRLNDLEERLHAIMNRSLSSMRQGCLCDP
;
A
#
# COMPACT_ATOMS: atom_id res chain seq x y z
N MET A 1 -79.34 0.55 12.31
CA MET A 1 -78.49 1.09 13.38
C MET A 1 -77.53 2.09 12.76
N THR A 2 -77.59 3.35 13.19
CA THR A 2 -76.86 4.49 12.63
C THR A 2 -75.48 4.63 13.28
N ARG A 3 -74.39 4.76 12.51
CA ARG A 3 -73.29 5.70 12.83
C ARG A 3 -72.32 5.90 11.66
N ARG A 4 -72.13 7.18 11.32
CA ARG A 4 -71.11 7.73 10.43
C ARG A 4 -69.74 7.85 11.14
N ASN A 5 -68.71 8.11 10.32
CA ASN A 5 -67.53 8.97 10.53
C ASN A 5 -66.19 8.34 10.94
N ASN A 6 -65.26 8.41 9.97
CA ASN A 6 -64.02 9.20 10.01
C ASN A 6 -62.79 8.65 10.77
N ALA A 7 -61.71 8.34 10.05
CA ALA A 7 -60.40 8.98 10.23
C ALA A 7 -59.35 8.40 9.24
N ASN A 8 -58.65 9.32 8.58
CA ASN A 8 -57.36 9.14 7.90
C ASN A 8 -56.37 8.23 8.65
N ALA A 9 -55.64 7.41 7.90
CA ALA A 9 -54.26 7.06 8.25
C ALA A 9 -53.37 7.40 7.04
N THR A 10 -52.98 8.67 7.04
CA THR A 10 -51.85 9.27 6.33
C THR A 10 -50.62 8.38 6.28
N GLN A 11 -49.96 8.40 5.12
CA GLN A 11 -48.50 8.35 4.91
C GLN A 11 -47.69 7.62 6.00
N ASN A 12 -47.21 6.41 5.69
CA ASN A 12 -45.92 5.99 6.22
C ASN A 12 -44.82 6.49 5.27
N GLU A 13 -44.57 7.79 5.31
CA GLU A 13 -43.36 8.44 4.77
C GLU A 13 -42.21 8.40 5.79
N ASN A 14 -42.21 7.44 6.71
CA ASN A 14 -41.10 7.24 7.64
C ASN A 14 -40.18 6.10 7.19
N SER A 15 -39.83 6.06 5.90
CA SER A 15 -38.51 5.54 5.54
C SER A 15 -37.52 6.62 5.94
N ILE A 16 -37.26 6.69 7.25
CA ILE A 16 -36.30 7.59 7.89
C ILE A 16 -35.02 7.48 7.08
N VAL A 17 -34.75 8.52 6.29
CA VAL A 17 -33.42 8.80 5.78
C VAL A 17 -32.53 8.75 7.00
N GLN A 18 -31.70 7.71 7.08
CA GLN A 18 -30.77 7.52 8.18
C GLN A 18 -29.88 8.78 8.17
N LEU A 19 -30.17 9.71 9.08
CA LEU A 19 -29.38 10.92 9.28
C LEU A 19 -28.04 10.42 9.80
N HIS A 20 -27.09 10.29 8.88
CA HIS A 20 -25.70 10.00 9.22
C HIS A 20 -25.24 11.07 10.22
N SER A 21 -24.69 10.62 11.34
CA SER A 21 -24.27 11.49 12.42
C SER A 21 -23.12 12.37 11.93
N ASP A 22 -23.08 13.64 12.36
CA ASP A 22 -21.92 14.52 12.16
C ASP A 22 -20.62 13.86 12.66
N GLN A 23 -20.72 12.87 13.57
CA GLN A 23 -19.60 12.06 14.04
C GLN A 23 -18.92 11.24 12.92
N ASP A 24 -19.67 10.67 11.98
CA ASP A 24 -19.08 9.88 10.88
C ASP A 24 -18.21 10.77 9.98
N ILE A 25 -18.67 12.01 9.73
CA ILE A 25 -17.91 13.00 8.96
C ILE A 25 -16.63 13.40 9.72
N ILE A 26 -16.73 13.62 11.03
CA ILE A 26 -15.57 13.94 11.88
C ILE A 26 -14.53 12.81 11.82
N ASP A 27 -14.98 11.56 11.88
CA ASP A 27 -14.10 10.40 11.84
C ASP A 27 -13.38 10.29 10.48
N TYR A 28 -14.07 10.48 9.35
CA TYR A 28 -13.42 10.52 8.03
C TYR A 28 -12.45 11.69 7.89
N LEU A 29 -12.84 12.88 8.37
CA LEU A 29 -11.96 14.05 8.37
C LEU A 29 -10.74 13.84 9.26
N SER A 30 -10.82 13.05 10.34
CA SER A 30 -9.66 12.74 11.17
C SER A 30 -8.56 12.03 10.36
N CYS A 31 -8.95 11.12 9.46
CA CYS A 31 -8.06 10.36 8.58
C CYS A 31 -7.60 11.12 7.33
N ALA A 32 -8.27 12.21 6.96
CA ALA A 32 -7.95 12.99 5.77
C ALA A 32 -6.64 13.79 5.93
N SER A 33 -5.83 13.86 4.88
CA SER A 33 -4.66 14.75 4.89
C SER A 33 -5.06 16.22 4.93
N PRO A 34 -4.11 17.11 5.29
CA PRO A 34 -4.30 18.55 5.16
C PRO A 34 -4.74 18.99 3.76
N ALA A 35 -4.25 18.33 2.70
CA ALA A 35 -4.61 18.66 1.32
C ALA A 35 -6.08 18.34 1.01
N THR A 36 -6.57 17.16 1.42
CA THR A 36 -7.98 16.80 1.25
C THR A 36 -8.90 17.69 2.08
N LYS A 37 -8.46 18.09 3.29
CA LYS A 37 -9.18 19.06 4.13
C LYS A 37 -9.27 20.44 3.48
N GLU A 38 -8.19 20.92 2.87
CA GLU A 38 -8.18 22.20 2.16
C GLU A 38 -9.13 22.17 0.97
N LYS A 39 -9.07 21.10 0.16
CA LYS A 39 -9.97 20.92 -0.98
C LYS A 39 -11.45 20.96 -0.59
N LEU A 40 -11.80 20.27 0.50
CA LEU A 40 -13.16 20.31 1.05
C LEU A 40 -13.54 21.74 1.52
N ARG A 41 -12.60 22.48 2.10
CA ARG A 41 -12.84 23.88 2.50
C ARG A 41 -13.08 24.78 1.30
N GLU A 42 -12.26 24.67 0.25
CA GLU A 42 -12.40 25.41 -1.00
C GLU A 42 -13.75 25.10 -1.68
N GLU A 43 -14.11 23.83 -1.78
CA GLU A 43 -15.38 23.40 -2.35
C GLU A 43 -16.58 23.94 -1.57
N ALA A 44 -16.50 23.99 -0.24
CA ALA A 44 -17.55 24.58 0.60
C ALA A 44 -17.72 26.08 0.34
N GLN A 45 -16.62 26.81 0.11
CA GLN A 45 -16.65 28.24 -0.20
C GLN A 45 -17.24 28.53 -1.58
N ILE A 46 -16.96 27.68 -2.56
CA ILE A 46 -17.37 27.87 -3.96
C ILE A 46 -18.81 27.41 -4.20
N SER A 47 -19.18 26.23 -3.70
CA SER A 47 -20.37 25.50 -4.12
C SER A 47 -21.68 26.11 -3.58
N ARG A 48 -21.65 26.88 -2.49
CA ARG A 48 -22.83 27.35 -1.71
C ARG A 48 -23.82 26.23 -1.31
N LYS A 49 -23.54 24.97 -1.65
CA LYS A 49 -24.30 23.79 -1.28
C LYS A 49 -23.60 23.07 -0.13
N PRO A 50 -24.35 22.41 0.76
CA PRO A 50 -23.76 21.60 1.82
C PRO A 50 -22.89 20.48 1.22
N ILE A 51 -21.71 20.29 1.80
CA ILE A 51 -20.89 19.10 1.53
C ILE A 51 -21.55 17.91 2.21
N THR A 52 -21.69 16.80 1.48
CA THR A 52 -22.32 15.59 1.99
C THR A 52 -21.29 14.62 2.57
N GLU A 53 -21.71 13.83 3.56
CA GLU A 53 -20.89 12.74 4.14
C GLU A 53 -20.33 11.81 3.05
N ARG A 54 -21.19 11.39 2.10
CA ARG A 54 -20.78 10.56 0.96
C ARG A 54 -19.63 11.17 0.16
N HIS A 55 -19.63 12.50 -0.04
CA HIS A 55 -18.58 13.19 -0.77
C HIS A 55 -17.27 13.21 0.01
N VAL A 56 -17.33 13.57 1.30
CA VAL A 56 -16.15 13.54 2.20
C VAL A 56 -15.56 12.14 2.24
N ARG A 57 -16.39 11.12 2.48
CA ARG A 57 -15.99 9.72 2.50
C ARG A 57 -15.33 9.30 1.19
N SER A 58 -15.91 9.65 0.05
CA SER A 58 -15.35 9.32 -1.26
C SER A 58 -13.97 9.93 -1.48
N LEU A 59 -13.76 11.18 -1.07
CA LEU A 59 -12.47 11.85 -1.20
C LEU A 59 -11.40 11.22 -0.30
N VAL A 60 -11.74 10.95 0.96
CA VAL A 60 -10.82 10.33 1.92
C VAL A 60 -10.44 8.91 1.50
N ILE A 61 -11.40 8.11 1.04
CA ILE A 61 -11.11 6.75 0.55
C ILE A 61 -10.20 6.81 -0.68
N SER A 62 -10.49 7.69 -1.66
CA SER A 62 -9.66 7.84 -2.86
C SER A 62 -8.23 8.26 -2.53
N GLU A 63 -8.06 9.13 -1.54
CA GLU A 63 -6.75 9.49 -1.01
C GLU A 63 -6.04 8.28 -0.39
N MET A 64 -6.72 7.54 0.49
CA MET A 64 -6.16 6.35 1.13
C MET A 64 -5.75 5.27 0.12
N GLU A 65 -6.54 5.06 -0.92
CA GLU A 65 -6.22 4.13 -2.02
C GLU A 65 -4.98 4.57 -2.80
N THR A 66 -4.84 5.88 -3.04
CA THR A 66 -3.66 6.45 -3.70
C THR A 66 -2.41 6.26 -2.84
N ASN A 67 -2.50 6.60 -1.55
CA ASN A 67 -1.40 6.44 -0.59
C ASN A 67 -0.99 4.98 -0.43
N LYS A 68 -1.97 4.06 -0.38
CA LYS A 68 -1.73 2.62 -0.34
C LYS A 68 -0.93 2.18 -1.57
N LYS A 69 -1.36 2.57 -2.77
CA LYS A 69 -0.67 2.20 -4.01
C LYS A 69 0.75 2.76 -4.06
N GLU A 70 0.95 4.00 -3.62
CA GLU A 70 2.29 4.60 -3.54
C GLU A 70 3.19 3.84 -2.57
N MET A 71 2.67 3.43 -1.40
CA MET A 71 3.40 2.63 -0.43
C MET A 71 3.74 1.24 -0.98
N GLU A 72 2.79 0.58 -1.67
CA GLU A 72 3.02 -0.72 -2.33
C GLU A 72 4.14 -0.62 -3.38
N ASN A 73 4.16 0.45 -4.19
CA ASN A 73 5.23 0.69 -5.15
C ASN A 73 6.59 0.88 -4.45
N LYS A 74 6.66 1.70 -3.39
CA LYS A 74 7.89 1.90 -2.61
C LYS A 74 8.44 0.60 -2.02
N ILE A 75 7.55 -0.30 -1.58
CA ILE A 75 7.93 -1.62 -1.08
C ILE A 75 8.48 -2.48 -2.23
N ALA A 76 7.80 -2.50 -3.37
CA ALA A 76 8.25 -3.26 -4.54
C ALA A 76 9.64 -2.79 -5.01
N ASP A 77 9.83 -1.47 -5.16
CA ASP A 77 11.11 -0.86 -5.52
C ASP A 77 12.20 -1.19 -4.48
N GLY A 78 11.84 -1.18 -3.18
CA GLY A 78 12.75 -1.56 -2.10
C GLY A 78 13.20 -3.02 -2.19
N ILE A 79 12.28 -3.94 -2.48
CA ILE A 79 12.57 -5.37 -2.65
C ILE A 79 13.46 -5.59 -3.88
N GLU A 80 13.18 -4.93 -5.00
CA GLU A 80 13.98 -5.04 -6.23
C GLU A 80 15.42 -4.56 -5.99
N ASN A 81 15.60 -3.41 -5.35
CA ASN A 81 16.91 -2.86 -5.03
C ASN A 81 17.68 -3.77 -4.06
N PHE A 82 17.02 -4.28 -3.03
CA PHE A 82 17.62 -5.21 -2.08
C PHE A 82 18.04 -6.52 -2.77
N SER A 83 17.16 -7.09 -3.59
CA SER A 83 17.41 -8.33 -4.32
C SER A 83 18.59 -8.19 -5.28
N THR A 84 18.63 -7.09 -6.04
CA THR A 84 19.74 -6.76 -6.93
C THR A 84 21.06 -6.65 -6.18
N SER A 85 21.04 -5.96 -5.02
CA SER A 85 22.24 -5.78 -4.18
C SER A 85 22.75 -7.10 -3.61
N ILE A 86 21.84 -7.98 -3.15
CA ILE A 86 22.21 -9.30 -2.64
C ILE A 86 22.75 -10.20 -3.76
N LEU A 87 22.14 -10.21 -4.94
CA LEU A 87 22.62 -11.01 -6.06
C LEU A 87 24.04 -10.60 -6.46
N ALA A 88 24.32 -9.30 -6.58
CA ALA A 88 25.66 -8.79 -6.87
C ALA A 88 26.66 -9.19 -5.77
N PHE A 89 26.28 -9.12 -4.49
CA PHE A 89 27.14 -9.57 -3.39
C PHE A 89 27.44 -11.07 -3.48
N ILE A 90 26.44 -11.90 -3.74
CA ILE A 90 26.62 -13.35 -3.87
C ILE A 90 27.52 -13.67 -5.06
N GLU A 91 27.33 -13.01 -6.20
CA GLU A 91 28.16 -13.21 -7.39
C GLU A 91 29.65 -12.94 -7.11
N VAL A 92 29.97 -11.82 -6.44
CA VAL A 92 31.35 -11.52 -6.03
C VAL A 92 31.91 -12.61 -5.11
N ARG A 93 31.11 -13.12 -4.16
CA ARG A 93 31.55 -14.18 -3.23
C ARG A 93 31.76 -15.52 -3.92
N LEU A 94 30.91 -15.86 -4.89
CA LEU A 94 31.06 -17.09 -5.66
C LEU A 94 32.30 -17.04 -6.54
N ASN A 95 32.56 -15.90 -7.19
CA ASN A 95 33.76 -15.72 -8.00
C ASN A 95 35.06 -15.84 -7.15
N ASP A 96 35.10 -15.20 -5.97
CA ASP A 96 36.25 -15.36 -5.04
C ASP A 96 36.45 -16.82 -4.62
N LEU A 97 35.36 -17.54 -4.35
CA LEU A 97 35.43 -18.96 -3.98
C LEU A 97 35.95 -19.83 -5.13
N GLU A 98 35.47 -19.59 -6.35
CA GLU A 98 35.90 -20.28 -7.56
C GLU A 98 37.40 -20.08 -7.81
N GLU A 99 37.88 -18.82 -7.75
CA GLU A 99 39.31 -18.51 -7.91
C GLU A 99 40.18 -19.23 -6.88
N ARG A 100 39.74 -19.25 -5.61
CA ARG A 100 40.48 -19.93 -4.53
C ARG A 100 40.51 -21.44 -4.72
N LEU A 101 39.41 -22.05 -5.17
CA LEU A 101 39.36 -23.48 -5.49
C LEU A 101 40.30 -23.82 -6.65
N HIS A 102 40.30 -23.02 -7.71
CA HIS A 102 41.23 -23.18 -8.82
C HIS A 102 42.68 -23.09 -8.39
N ALA A 103 43.03 -22.12 -7.53
CA ALA A 103 44.38 -21.98 -6.99
C ALA A 103 44.82 -23.23 -6.19
N ILE A 104 43.93 -23.79 -5.37
CA ILE A 104 44.20 -25.02 -4.59
C ILE A 104 44.39 -26.22 -5.51
N MET A 105 43.52 -26.38 -6.51
CA MET A 105 43.62 -27.47 -7.49
C MET A 105 44.93 -27.39 -8.27
N ASN A 106 45.27 -26.21 -8.77
CA ASN A 106 46.51 -26.00 -9.54
C ASN A 106 47.76 -26.28 -8.70
N ARG A 107 47.75 -25.86 -7.42
CA ARG A 107 48.85 -26.17 -6.48
C ARG A 107 48.97 -27.67 -6.23
N SER A 108 47.85 -28.35 -6.01
CA SER A 108 47.82 -29.80 -5.79
C SER A 108 48.32 -30.58 -7.00
N LEU A 109 47.85 -30.23 -8.20
CA LEU A 109 48.30 -30.83 -9.46
C LEU A 109 49.78 -30.58 -9.71
N SER A 110 50.27 -29.37 -9.44
CA SER A 110 51.69 -29.04 -9.58
C SER A 110 52.55 -29.86 -8.62
N SER A 111 52.10 -30.03 -7.37
CA SER A 111 52.79 -30.86 -6.38
C SER A 111 52.85 -32.33 -6.80
N MET A 112 51.75 -32.88 -7.34
CA MET A 112 51.74 -34.26 -7.84
C MET A 112 52.69 -34.45 -9.02
N ARG A 113 52.71 -33.50 -9.97
CA ARG A 113 53.63 -33.55 -11.12
C ARG A 113 55.09 -33.49 -10.68
N GLN A 114 55.42 -32.66 -9.67
CA GLN A 114 56.77 -32.61 -9.12
C GLN A 114 57.13 -33.90 -8.38
N GLY A 115 56.21 -34.49 -7.61
CA GLY A 115 56.43 -35.78 -6.95
C GLY A 115 56.72 -36.91 -7.94
N CYS A 116 55.95 -37.02 -9.04
CA CYS A 116 56.19 -38.01 -10.09
C CYS A 116 57.51 -37.83 -10.86
N LEU A 117 58.06 -36.61 -10.92
CA LEU A 117 59.35 -36.36 -11.57
C LEU A 117 60.55 -36.61 -10.64
N CYS A 118 60.30 -36.83 -9.35
CA CYS A 118 61.31 -37.03 -8.32
C CYS A 118 61.39 -38.49 -7.83
N ASP A 119 60.57 -39.40 -8.36
CA ASP A 119 60.76 -40.85 -8.20
C ASP A 119 61.78 -41.34 -9.25
N PRO A 120 62.93 -41.94 -8.84
CA PRO A 120 63.95 -42.47 -9.75
C PRO A 120 63.51 -43.69 -10.57
#